data_AF-A0A7J8UYZ2-F1
#
_entry.id   AF-A0A7J8UYZ2-F1
#
_cell.length_a   1.000
_cell.length_b   1.000
_cell.length_c   1.000
_cell.angle_alpha   90.00
_cell.angle_beta   90.00
_cell.angle_gamma   90.00
#
_symmetry.space_group_name_H-M   'P 1'
#
loop_
_entity.id
_entity.type
_entity.pdbx_description
1 polymer ?
#
loop_
_entity_poly.entity_id
_entity_poly.type
_entity_poly.pdbx_seq_one_letter_code
_entity_poly.pdbx_strand_id
1 'polypeptide(L)'
;MWMAVRTYSARAVEAMAVQMGTKLTSACFENQDQGKLIATAGDAFLYNGTACGKMFTVTCTGPRNPVPHPCIGKSVTVKIVDHCPGCPLTIDLSCESFTIIANLVAGIINVDYRQYAYHISFTSPLLLQ
;
A
#
# COMPACT_ATOMS: atom_id res chain seq x y z
N MET A 1 25.69 -21.65 15.87
CA MET A 1 24.24 -21.60 15.60
C MET A 1 23.94 -20.24 15.00
N TRP A 2 23.55 -20.17 13.72
CA TRP A 2 23.21 -18.89 13.08
C TRP A 2 21.88 -18.39 13.66
N MET A 3 21.86 -17.17 14.20
CA MET A 3 20.60 -16.52 14.57
C MET A 3 20.05 -15.81 13.32
N ALA A 4 18.84 -16.17 12.90
CA ALA A 4 18.14 -15.42 11.87
C ALA A 4 17.54 -14.16 12.50
N VAL A 5 18.03 -12.98 12.12
CA VAL A 5 17.42 -11.72 12.55
C VAL A 5 16.32 -11.37 11.57
N ARG A 6 15.09 -11.29 12.09
CA ARG A 6 13.91 -10.79 11.39
C ARG A 6 13.99 -9.27 11.35
N THR A 7 14.59 -8.69 10.31
CA THR A 7 14.62 -7.23 10.14
C THR A 7 13.42 -6.78 9.32
N TYR A 8 12.60 -5.90 9.90
CA TYR A 8 11.49 -5.22 9.23
C TYR A 8 11.99 -3.86 8.73
N SER A 9 12.18 -3.70 7.41
CA SER A 9 12.50 -2.40 6.80
C SER A 9 11.25 -1.83 6.16
N ALA A 10 10.78 -0.69 6.65
CA ALA A 10 9.65 0.03 6.08
C ALA A 10 10.03 1.50 5.89
N ARG A 11 10.29 1.90 4.64
CA ARG A 11 10.33 3.33 4.28
C ARG A 11 8.91 3.77 3.95
N ALA A 12 8.49 4.89 4.51
CA ALA A 12 7.28 5.58 4.06
C ALA A 12 7.60 6.25 2.73
N VAL A 13 6.75 6.02 1.73
CA VAL A 13 6.82 6.72 0.44
C VAL A 13 5.50 7.46 0.26
N GLU A 14 5.61 8.74 -0.10
CA GLU A 14 4.46 9.58 -0.39
C GLU A 14 3.80 9.14 -1.69
N ALA A 15 2.48 9.04 -1.67
CA ALA A 15 1.68 8.74 -2.84
C ALA A 15 0.31 9.39 -2.77
N MET A 16 -0.40 9.31 -3.90
CA MET A 16 -1.79 9.74 -3.99
C MET A 16 -2.67 8.50 -3.89
N ALA A 17 -3.74 8.56 -3.10
CA ALA A 17 -4.74 7.49 -3.07
C ALA A 17 -6.06 7.96 -3.68
N VAL A 18 -6.61 7.17 -4.59
CA VAL A 18 -7.91 7.42 -5.24
C VAL A 18 -8.86 6.27 -4.91
N GLN A 19 -10.15 6.55 -4.86
CA GLN A 19 -11.18 5.52 -4.72
C GLN A 19 -11.26 4.69 -6.01
N MET A 20 -11.06 3.38 -5.88
CA MET A 20 -11.18 2.42 -6.96
C MET A 20 -12.64 2.33 -7.45
N GLY A 21 -12.84 2.33 -8.77
CA GLY A 21 -14.13 1.98 -9.38
C GLY A 21 -14.44 0.48 -9.30
N THR A 22 -15.65 0.05 -9.68
CA THR A 22 -15.99 -1.38 -9.75
C THR A 22 -15.12 -2.09 -10.79
N LYS A 23 -14.20 -2.95 -10.35
CA LYS A 23 -13.34 -3.76 -11.24
C LYS A 23 -13.76 -5.23 -11.15
N LEU A 24 -14.13 -5.79 -12.31
CA LEU A 24 -14.65 -7.16 -12.44
C LEU A 24 -13.53 -8.22 -12.43
N THR A 25 -12.33 -7.84 -12.86
CA THR A 25 -11.17 -8.71 -12.99
C THR A 25 -9.92 -8.00 -12.51
N SER A 26 -9.07 -8.73 -11.80
CA SER A 26 -7.78 -8.24 -11.35
C SER A 26 -6.64 -8.83 -12.19
N ALA A 27 -5.60 -8.06 -12.53
CA ALA A 27 -4.47 -8.59 -13.28
C ALA A 27 -3.68 -9.65 -12.51
N CYS A 28 -3.72 -9.63 -11.17
CA CYS A 28 -2.99 -10.57 -10.34
C CYS A 28 -3.75 -11.88 -10.07
N PHE A 29 -5.08 -11.84 -9.99
CA PHE A 29 -5.89 -12.95 -9.48
C PHE A 29 -7.15 -13.25 -10.33
N GLU A 30 -7.24 -12.68 -11.53
CA GLU A 30 -8.38 -12.85 -12.45
C GLU A 30 -9.73 -12.54 -11.75
N ASN A 31 -10.65 -13.50 -11.73
CA ASN A 31 -11.99 -13.39 -11.13
C ASN A 31 -12.03 -13.84 -9.66
N GLN A 32 -10.89 -14.13 -9.03
CA GLN A 32 -10.89 -14.58 -7.64
C GLN A 32 -11.18 -13.43 -6.69
N ASP A 33 -12.15 -13.62 -5.80
CA ASP A 33 -12.40 -12.67 -4.71
C ASP A 33 -11.20 -12.64 -3.75
N GLN A 34 -10.62 -11.45 -3.57
CA GLN A 34 -9.49 -11.19 -2.67
C GLN A 34 -9.92 -10.40 -1.42
N GLY A 35 -11.23 -10.26 -1.21
CA GLY A 35 -11.83 -9.48 -0.15
C GLY A 35 -11.94 -8.00 -0.49
N LYS A 36 -12.30 -7.21 0.52
CA LYS A 36 -12.65 -5.79 0.37
C LYS A 36 -11.52 -4.83 0.70
N LEU A 37 -10.47 -5.29 1.41
CA LEU A 37 -9.32 -4.46 1.78
C LEU A 37 -8.20 -4.63 0.75
N ILE A 38 -8.47 -4.13 -0.44
CA ILE A 38 -7.65 -4.32 -1.63
C ILE A 38 -7.25 -2.97 -2.23
N ALA A 39 -6.17 -2.99 -3.01
CA ALA A 39 -5.72 -1.83 -3.75
C ALA A 39 -5.10 -2.20 -5.10
N THR A 40 -5.09 -1.24 -6.02
CA THR A 40 -4.29 -1.28 -7.25
C THR A 40 -3.01 -0.46 -7.02
N ALA A 41 -1.92 -0.88 -7.65
CA ALA A 41 -0.66 -0.17 -7.62
C ALA A 41 -0.39 0.47 -8.99
N GLY A 42 -0.01 1.75 -9.01
CA GLY A 42 0.54 2.40 -10.20
C GLY A 42 1.97 1.98 -10.52
N ASP A 43 2.51 2.48 -11.63
CA ASP A 43 3.81 2.10 -12.17
C ASP A 43 4.97 2.36 -11.20
N ALA A 44 4.90 3.46 -10.45
CA ALA A 44 5.95 3.85 -9.50
C ALA A 44 5.98 2.98 -8.24
N PHE A 45 4.89 2.27 -7.93
CA PHE A 45 4.83 1.32 -6.82
C PHE A 45 5.46 -0.04 -7.18
N LEU A 46 5.65 -0.31 -8.47
CA LEU A 46 6.28 -1.52 -8.99
C LEU A 46 7.81 -1.40 -9.00
N TYR A 47 8.44 -1.19 -7.84
CA TYR A 47 9.87 -1.47 -7.77
C TYR A 47 10.06 -2.99 -7.89
N ASN A 48 10.56 -3.45 -9.04
CA ASN A 48 10.89 -4.84 -9.35
C ASN A 48 9.68 -5.80 -9.62
N GLY A 49 8.59 -5.29 -10.21
CA GLY A 49 7.64 -6.12 -10.99
C GLY A 49 6.80 -7.15 -10.21
N THR A 50 6.73 -7.09 -8.88
CA THR A 50 6.06 -8.12 -8.06
C THR A 50 5.19 -7.50 -6.95
N ALA A 51 4.32 -6.54 -7.28
CA ALA A 51 3.42 -5.97 -6.27
C ALA A 51 2.26 -6.93 -5.91
N CYS A 52 1.84 -7.79 -6.85
CA CYS A 52 0.74 -8.74 -6.65
C CYS A 52 0.85 -9.53 -5.34
N GLY A 53 -0.21 -9.48 -4.55
CA GLY A 53 -0.32 -10.22 -3.29
C GLY A 53 0.46 -9.64 -2.11
N LYS A 54 1.28 -8.60 -2.32
CA LYS A 54 1.96 -7.92 -1.23
C LYS A 54 0.97 -7.10 -0.41
N MET A 55 1.29 -6.99 0.88
CA MET A 55 0.51 -6.24 1.85
C MET A 55 1.21 -4.92 2.16
N PHE A 56 0.45 -3.83 2.14
CA PHE A 56 0.93 -2.49 2.44
C PHE A 56 0.05 -1.86 3.50
N THR A 57 0.67 -1.22 4.50
CA THR A 57 -0.05 -0.34 5.43
C THR A 57 -0.03 1.06 4.86
N VAL A 58 -1.22 1.64 4.67
CA VAL A 58 -1.46 2.95 4.07
C VAL A 58 -2.05 3.88 5.13
N THR A 59 -1.54 5.11 5.20
CA THR A 59 -1.95 6.11 6.17
C THR A 59 -2.20 7.44 5.46
N CYS A 60 -3.34 8.07 5.71
CA CYS A 60 -3.63 9.41 5.20
C CYS A 60 -2.75 10.45 5.90
N THR A 61 -2.04 11.26 5.12
CA THR A 61 -1.14 12.31 5.63
C THR A 61 -1.69 13.71 5.40
N GLY A 62 -2.63 13.88 4.47
CA GLY A 62 -3.29 15.17 4.30
C GLY A 62 -4.17 15.30 3.06
N PRO A 63 -4.77 16.49 2.89
CA PRO A 63 -5.56 16.81 1.71
C PRO A 63 -4.71 16.95 0.45
N ARG A 64 -5.28 16.51 -0.67
CA ARG A 64 -4.79 16.84 -2.01
C ARG A 64 -5.68 17.84 -2.74
N ASN A 65 -6.94 17.94 -2.32
CA ASN A 65 -7.95 18.88 -2.83
C ASN A 65 -8.40 19.85 -1.71
N PRO A 66 -9.17 20.91 -2.03
CA PRO A 66 -9.69 21.90 -1.06
C PRO A 66 -10.73 21.37 -0.06
N VAL A 67 -10.71 20.07 0.26
CA VAL A 67 -11.55 19.46 1.30
C VAL A 67 -10.80 19.53 2.63
N PRO A 68 -11.31 20.24 3.63
CA PRO A 68 -10.64 20.38 4.92
C PRO A 68 -10.68 19.05 5.69
N HIS A 69 -9.55 18.71 6.33
CA HIS A 69 -9.41 17.56 7.22
C HIS A 69 -9.92 16.22 6.66
N PRO A 70 -9.40 15.74 5.51
CA PRO A 70 -9.91 14.51 4.92
C PRO A 70 -9.47 13.27 5.69
N CYS A 71 -8.38 13.33 6.44
CA CYS A 71 -7.83 12.19 7.16
C CYS A 71 -8.59 11.90 8.47
N ILE A 72 -8.88 10.63 8.71
CA ILE A 72 -9.54 10.13 9.93
C ILE A 72 -8.52 9.91 11.06
N GLY A 73 -7.23 9.81 10.74
CA GLY A 73 -6.17 9.51 11.72
C GLY A 73 -5.96 8.02 11.98
N LYS A 74 -6.37 7.17 11.03
CA LYS A 74 -6.16 5.71 11.05
C LYS A 74 -5.28 5.28 9.89
N SER A 75 -4.83 4.02 9.95
CA SER A 75 -4.14 3.33 8.86
C SER A 75 -4.91 2.07 8.48
N VAL A 76 -4.76 1.63 7.23
CA VAL A 76 -5.36 0.40 6.70
C VAL A 76 -4.27 -0.47 6.07
N THR A 77 -4.34 -1.78 6.27
CA THR A 77 -3.50 -2.73 5.54
C THR A 77 -4.28 -3.29 4.37
N VAL A 78 -3.74 -3.13 3.16
CA VAL A 78 -4.37 -3.55 1.90
C VAL A 78 -3.51 -4.54 1.16
N LYS A 79 -4.18 -5.45 0.45
CA LYS A 79 -3.54 -6.35 -0.51
C LYS A 79 -3.50 -5.70 -1.88
N ILE A 80 -2.33 -5.68 -2.54
CA ILE A 80 -2.29 -5.28 -3.95
C ILE A 80 -2.84 -6.43 -4.79
N VAL A 81 -3.93 -6.16 -5.48
CA VAL A 81 -4.61 -7.15 -6.33
C VAL A 81 -4.48 -6.80 -7.81
N ASP A 82 -4.02 -5.60 -8.12
CA ASP A 82 -4.01 -5.15 -9.50
C ASP A 82 -2.93 -4.13 -9.80
N HIS A 83 -2.70 -3.96 -11.10
CA HIS A 83 -1.84 -2.93 -11.65
C HIS A 83 -2.69 -1.91 -12.41
N CYS A 84 -2.41 -0.63 -12.19
CA CYS A 84 -2.91 0.44 -13.05
C CYS A 84 -1.79 0.87 -14.02
N PRO A 85 -1.83 0.46 -15.30
CA PRO A 85 -0.87 0.92 -16.29
C PRO A 85 -1.08 2.40 -16.61
N GLY A 86 -0.02 3.21 -16.55
CA GLY A 86 -0.09 4.65 -16.81
C GLY A 86 -0.55 5.49 -15.61
N CYS A 87 -0.86 4.85 -14.47
CA CYS A 87 -1.00 5.55 -13.20
C CYS A 87 0.40 5.79 -12.60
N PRO A 88 0.77 7.04 -12.25
CA PRO A 88 2.09 7.34 -11.68
C PRO A 88 2.19 6.89 -10.20
N LEU A 89 2.59 7.77 -9.27
CA LEU A 89 2.64 7.51 -7.82
C LEU A 89 1.23 7.46 -7.21
N THR A 90 0.40 6.53 -7.68
CA THR A 90 -0.98 6.37 -7.24
C THR A 90 -1.24 4.94 -6.74
N ILE A 91 -1.91 4.84 -5.61
CA ILE A 91 -2.48 3.60 -5.07
C ILE A 91 -4.00 3.75 -5.07
N ASP A 92 -4.72 2.98 -5.89
CA ASP A 92 -6.18 3.06 -5.85
C ASP A 92 -6.69 2.13 -4.75
N LEU A 93 -7.27 2.71 -3.72
CA LEU A 93 -7.85 1.98 -2.60
C LEU A 93 -9.29 1.61 -2.92
N SER A 94 -9.73 0.40 -2.55
CA SER A 94 -11.16 0.10 -2.53
C SER A 94 -11.93 1.10 -1.65
N CYS A 95 -13.22 1.28 -1.90
CA CYS A 95 -14.09 2.14 -1.10
C CYS A 95 -13.98 1.82 0.41
N GLU A 96 -13.97 0.53 0.74
CA GLU A 96 -13.82 0.04 2.11
C GLU A 96 -12.46 0.39 2.71
N SER A 97 -11.38 0.33 1.93
CA SER A 97 -10.05 0.73 2.41
C SER A 97 -9.94 2.24 2.59
N PHE A 98 -10.49 3.00 1.63
CA PHE A 98 -10.44 4.46 1.64
C PHE A 98 -11.19 5.05 2.83
N THR A 99 -12.43 4.58 3.09
CA THR A 99 -13.29 5.04 4.20
C THR A 99 -12.69 4.79 5.58
N ILE A 100 -11.74 3.86 5.72
CA ILE A 100 -11.05 3.63 6.99
C ILE A 100 -10.11 4.79 7.32
N ILE A 101 -9.44 5.37 6.31
CA ILE A 101 -8.37 6.35 6.51
C ILE A 101 -8.76 7.78 6.13
N ALA A 102 -9.78 7.96 5.28
CA ALA A 102 -10.22 9.27 4.83
C ALA A 102 -11.70 9.37 4.46
N ASN A 103 -12.22 10.60 4.46
CA ASN A 103 -13.57 10.92 4.01
C ASN A 103 -13.68 10.80 2.48
N LEU A 104 -14.65 10.01 1.99
CA LEU A 104 -14.90 9.78 0.57
C LEU A 104 -15.10 11.05 -0.25
N VAL A 105 -15.63 12.12 0.35
CA VAL A 105 -15.82 13.42 -0.33
C VAL A 105 -14.49 14.02 -0.79
N ALA A 106 -13.36 13.66 -0.16
CA ALA A 106 -12.04 14.10 -0.59
C ALA A 106 -11.70 13.59 -2.00
N GLY A 107 -12.13 12.37 -2.34
CA GLY A 107 -11.87 11.65 -3.59
C GLY A 107 -10.40 11.26 -3.81
N ILE A 108 -9.48 12.12 -3.38
CA ILE A 108 -8.03 11.95 -3.47
C ILE A 108 -7.33 12.57 -2.27
N ILE A 109 -6.35 11.86 -1.74
CA ILE A 109 -5.59 12.23 -0.53
C ILE A 109 -4.10 11.98 -0.74
N ASN A 110 -3.27 12.67 0.05
CA ASN A 110 -1.88 12.29 0.22
C ASN A 110 -1.83 11.14 1.25
N VAL A 111 -1.01 10.14 0.94
CA VAL A 111 -0.78 8.99 1.82
C VAL A 111 0.69 8.67 1.95
N ASP A 112 1.04 8.10 3.09
CA ASP A 112 2.25 7.31 3.26
C ASP A 112 1.89 5.83 3.18
N TYR A 113 2.71 5.04 2.49
CA TYR A 113 2.59 3.58 2.52
C TYR A 113 3.88 2.91 2.97
N ARG A 114 3.73 1.75 3.63
CA ARG A 114 4.83 0.92 4.11
C ARG A 114 4.62 -0.53 3.68
N GLN A 115 5.63 -1.10 3.01
CA GLN A 115 5.69 -2.55 2.76
C GLN A 115 6.35 -3.24 3.94
N TYR A 116 5.76 -4.32 4.44
CA TYR A 116 6.51 -5.22 5.34
C TYR A 116 7.43 -6.11 4.48
N ALA A 117 8.65 -5.65 4.22
CA ALA A 117 9.69 -6.49 3.63
C ALA A 117 10.34 -7.32 4.76
N TYR A 118 10.06 -8.62 4.74
CA TYR A 118 10.68 -9.56 5.66
C TYR A 118 12.07 -9.92 5.11
N HIS A 119 13.11 -9.26 5.64
CA HIS A 119 14.49 -9.63 5.33
C HIS A 119 15.02 -10.57 6.40
N ILE A 120 15.39 -11.79 5.99
CA ILE A 120 16.20 -12.69 6.83
C ILE A 120 17.64 -12.22 6.67
N SER A 121 18.14 -11.51 7.68
CA SER A 121 19.55 -11.15 7.73
C SER A 121 20.26 -12.18 8.60
N PHE A 122 21.31 -12.78 8.04
CA PHE A 122 22.22 -13.65 8.78
C PHE A 122 23.33 -12.78 9.36
N THR A 123 23.21 -12.38 10.62
CA THR A 123 24.28 -11.65 11.31
C THR A 123 25.28 -12.64 11.88
N SER A 124 26.52 -12.59 11.40
CA SER A 124 27.64 -13.32 12.01
C SER A 124 27.98 -12.66 13.35
N PRO A 125 28.13 -13.41 14.46
CA PRO A 125 28.43 -12.84 15.79
C PRO A 125 29.81 -12.18 15.90
N LEU A 126 30.62 -12.16 14.83
CA LEU A 126 31.99 -11.61 14.79
C LEU A 126 32.09 -10.07 14.65
N LEU A 127 30.97 -9.34 14.64
CA LEU A 127 30.96 -7.87 14.47
C LEU A 127 30.45 -7.09 15.70
N LEU A 128 30.45 -7.71 16.88
CA LEU A 128 30.18 -7.05 18.17
C LEU A 128 31.41 -7.06 19.10
N GLN A 129 32.61 -6.85 18.55
CA GLN A 129 33.81 -6.49 19.30
C GLN A 129 34.34 -5.15 18.82
#